data_AF-A0A921KJC0-F1
#
_entry.id   AF-A0A921KJC0-F1
#
_cell.length_a   1.000
_cell.length_b   1.000
_cell.length_c   1.000
_cell.angle_alpha   90.00
_cell.angle_beta   90.00
_cell.angle_gamma   90.00
#
_symmetry.space_group_name_H-M   'P 1'
#
loop_
_entity.id
_entity.type
_entity.pdbx_description
1 polymer ?
#
loop_
_entity_poly.entity_id
_entity_poly.type
_entity_poly.pdbx_seq_one_letter_code
_entity_poly.pdbx_strand_id
1 'polypeptide(L)'
;MPLLNGALLTVRVEGKHTPINLKIGNECVTTTLDIKPIIDMDRNKLGIEIKIDFDAKFKQKMNVLRNYFFDESEWSNLRKAIKSEFLGNELYNDILYAIKEGYINEINFRKHMQETYKVSNKKLNLTIEEVVKSIRRSYSDFEMGDLVTLKEYKSFQRVWPFDICELSNFDWYNRYFKHIIDKTGTYSIVAHNGIFCGDASFFYRNNSAKNLATIVLFKDKYRPYLDVARDGVRGFTLETASEIEIIKRNIIDQNFKIEGSMSKLKEENYPYIVMADYCNLLTRRYDLANQLIFKTNVGYLSNENLINKLLKKEKIVYESSPCLSNKFYYKDRNEDLYKYLCAAFLRENYSLKIEFKLSSIKIYISKKEKELLDNYKKLFPACFFLPEQNNDATFLTASVRYKRYACNEYHRLSQFILKNGTILYERVPGIFRELLRVLAEDEEDELINNINNLLENLKKYPGGIFEISEEIFLSKKDLFR
;
A
#
# COMPACT_ATOMS: atom_id res chain seq x y z
N MET A 1 -23.86 17.86 -8.59
CA MET A 1 -22.57 17.24 -8.92
C MET A 1 -21.44 18.14 -8.44
N PRO A 2 -20.40 17.59 -7.80
CA PRO A 2 -19.16 18.34 -7.59
C PRO A 2 -18.58 18.71 -8.95
N LEU A 3 -18.27 19.99 -9.14
CA LEU A 3 -17.64 20.49 -10.36
C LEU A 3 -16.14 20.22 -10.25
N LEU A 4 -15.67 19.21 -10.98
CA LEU A 4 -14.24 18.98 -11.13
C LEU A 4 -13.75 19.77 -12.35
N ASN A 5 -13.11 20.90 -12.09
CA ASN A 5 -12.41 21.67 -13.11
C ASN A 5 -10.91 21.42 -12.94
N GLY A 6 -10.25 21.03 -14.01
CA GLY A 6 -8.82 20.76 -13.99
C GLY A 6 -8.20 20.87 -15.37
N ALA A 7 -6.89 21.06 -15.41
CA ALA A 7 -6.10 20.90 -16.61
C ALA A 7 -5.37 19.55 -16.52
N LEU A 8 -5.53 18.71 -17.54
CA LEU A 8 -4.73 17.50 -17.68
C LEU A 8 -3.52 17.81 -18.55
N LEU A 9 -2.33 17.68 -17.99
CA LEU A 9 -1.10 17.73 -18.75
C LEU A 9 -0.62 16.30 -19.02
N THR A 10 -0.68 15.89 -20.28
CA THR A 10 -0.19 14.58 -20.71
C THR A 10 1.21 14.72 -21.31
N VAL A 11 2.18 14.03 -20.74
CA VAL A 11 3.49 13.84 -21.37
C VAL A 11 3.54 12.42 -21.91
N ARG A 12 3.70 12.31 -23.22
CA ARG A 12 3.90 11.04 -23.90
C ARG A 12 5.26 11.04 -24.55
N VAL A 13 6.08 10.06 -24.21
CA VAL A 13 7.34 9.79 -24.90
C VAL A 13 7.03 8.81 -26.02
N GLU A 14 7.15 9.25 -27.26
CA GLU A 14 6.98 8.41 -28.44
C GLU A 14 8.31 8.27 -29.18
N GLY A 15 8.71 7.03 -29.45
CA GLY A 15 9.95 6.75 -30.16
C GLY A 15 10.47 5.35 -29.83
N LYS A 16 11.11 4.72 -30.81
CA LYS A 16 11.89 3.50 -30.61
C LYS A 16 13.33 3.82 -30.98
N HIS A 17 14.25 3.60 -30.06
CA HIS A 17 15.66 3.64 -30.37
C HIS A 17 16.09 2.26 -30.90
N THR A 18 16.85 2.21 -31.98
CA THR A 18 17.47 0.97 -32.44
C THR A 18 18.47 0.47 -31.40
N PRO A 19 18.57 -0.84 -31.13
CA PRO A 19 19.53 -1.32 -30.15
C PRO A 19 20.96 -0.84 -30.46
N ILE A 20 21.65 -0.35 -29.43
CA ILE A 20 23.02 0.16 -29.54
C ILE A 20 23.96 -0.94 -29.08
N ASN A 21 24.95 -1.27 -29.90
CA ASN A 21 26.03 -2.17 -29.50
C ASN A 21 27.12 -1.33 -28.82
N LEU A 22 27.26 -1.52 -27.51
CA LEU A 22 28.29 -0.89 -26.71
C LEU A 22 29.39 -1.90 -26.42
N LYS A 23 30.65 -1.49 -26.59
CA LYS A 23 31.78 -2.26 -26.09
C LYS A 23 32.02 -1.86 -24.64
N ILE A 24 31.93 -2.82 -23.73
CA ILE A 24 32.16 -2.65 -22.29
C ILE A 24 33.22 -3.67 -21.87
N GLY A 25 34.41 -3.20 -21.54
CA GLY A 25 35.60 -4.01 -21.38
C GLY A 25 35.87 -4.85 -22.62
N ASN A 26 35.84 -6.17 -22.45
CA ASN A 26 36.06 -7.14 -23.53
C ASN A 26 34.76 -7.64 -24.19
N GLU A 27 33.60 -7.16 -23.74
CA GLU A 27 32.30 -7.64 -24.21
C GLU A 27 31.60 -6.61 -25.10
N CYS A 28 30.93 -7.09 -26.14
CA CYS A 28 29.96 -6.30 -26.89
C CYS A 28 28.56 -6.60 -26.38
N VAL A 29 27.89 -5.58 -25.86
CA VAL A 29 26.56 -5.70 -25.26
C VAL A 29 25.57 -4.89 -26.09
N THR A 30 24.49 -5.56 -26.50
CA THR A 30 23.37 -4.89 -27.16
C THR A 30 22.46 -4.28 -26.09
N THR A 31 22.25 -2.98 -26.18
CA THR A 31 21.50 -2.21 -25.18
C THR A 31 20.35 -1.44 -25.82
N THR A 32 19.32 -1.15 -25.04
CA THR A 32 18.25 -0.24 -25.43
C THR A 32 18.33 1.04 -24.61
N LEU A 33 17.50 2.03 -24.95
CA LEU A 33 17.32 3.22 -24.12
C LEU A 33 15.98 3.10 -23.39
N ASP A 34 16.00 3.33 -22.08
CA ASP A 34 14.79 3.53 -21.27
C ASP A 34 14.60 5.04 -21.13
N ILE A 35 13.49 5.54 -21.67
CA ILE A 35 13.12 6.96 -21.64
C ILE A 35 11.84 7.09 -20.83
N LYS A 36 11.88 7.88 -19.76
CA LYS A 36 10.76 8.04 -18.84
C LYS A 36 10.48 9.52 -18.58
N PRO A 37 9.21 9.92 -18.44
CA PRO A 37 8.89 11.27 -18.00
C PRO A 37 9.37 11.46 -16.56
N ILE A 38 9.95 12.62 -16.29
CA ILE A 38 10.35 13.05 -14.95
C ILE A 38 9.72 14.39 -14.62
N ILE A 39 9.55 14.61 -13.33
CA ILE A 39 9.14 15.88 -12.76
C ILE A 39 10.23 16.27 -11.77
N ASP A 40 10.68 17.51 -11.82
CA ASP A 40 11.69 18.00 -10.89
C ASP A 40 11.20 18.02 -9.44
N MET A 41 12.12 18.20 -8.50
CA MET A 41 11.82 18.22 -7.07
C MET A 41 10.83 19.34 -6.71
N ASP A 42 10.90 20.47 -7.41
CA ASP A 42 10.04 21.65 -7.22
C ASP A 42 8.70 21.55 -7.97
N ARG A 43 8.47 20.43 -8.67
CA ARG A 43 7.28 20.13 -9.48
C ARG A 43 6.87 21.25 -10.43
N ASN A 44 7.83 22.04 -10.87
CA ASN A 44 7.63 23.11 -11.82
C ASN A 44 8.19 22.74 -13.20
N LYS A 45 9.00 21.68 -13.32
CA LYS A 45 9.56 21.25 -14.59
C LYS A 45 9.12 19.84 -14.93
N LEU A 46 8.66 19.68 -16.16
CA LEU A 46 8.43 18.40 -16.78
C LEU A 46 9.55 18.14 -17.78
N GLY A 47 10.10 16.94 -17.70
CA GLY A 47 11.20 16.52 -18.53
C GLY A 47 11.12 15.04 -18.88
N ILE A 48 12.21 14.56 -19.44
CA ILE A 48 12.47 13.13 -19.63
C ILE A 48 13.82 12.76 -19.02
N GLU A 49 13.89 11.59 -18.42
CA GLU A 49 15.16 10.92 -18.15
C GLU A 49 15.42 9.91 -19.25
N ILE A 50 16.67 9.87 -19.72
CA ILE A 50 17.18 8.83 -20.62
C ILE A 50 18.22 8.04 -19.83
N LYS A 51 18.15 6.72 -19.89
CA LYS A 51 19.21 5.84 -19.39
C LYS A 51 19.42 4.66 -20.32
N ILE A 52 20.63 4.12 -20.29
CA ILE A 52 20.93 2.87 -21.01
C ILE A 52 20.32 1.72 -20.24
N ASP A 53 19.52 0.93 -20.96
CA ASP A 53 18.90 -0.28 -20.45
C ASP A 53 19.65 -1.50 -20.98
N PHE A 54 20.45 -2.08 -20.10
CA PHE A 54 21.17 -3.32 -20.35
C PHE A 54 20.22 -4.53 -20.26
N ASP A 55 20.51 -5.57 -21.03
CA ASP A 55 19.76 -6.82 -20.95
C ASP A 55 19.89 -7.45 -19.54
N ALA A 56 18.90 -8.27 -19.18
CA ALA A 56 18.81 -8.85 -17.84
C ALA A 56 20.01 -9.76 -17.49
N LYS A 57 20.57 -10.47 -18.48
CA LYS A 57 21.70 -11.39 -18.28
C LYS A 57 22.96 -10.61 -17.98
N PHE A 58 23.24 -9.55 -18.73
CA PHE A 58 24.39 -8.68 -18.49
C PHE A 58 24.28 -7.97 -17.13
N LYS A 59 23.10 -7.44 -16.77
CA LYS A 59 22.86 -6.83 -15.45
C LYS A 59 23.11 -7.82 -14.30
N GLN A 60 22.66 -9.06 -14.45
CA GLN A 60 22.86 -10.09 -13.42
C GLN A 60 24.35 -10.39 -13.25
N LYS A 61 25.10 -10.54 -14.35
CA LYS A 61 26.57 -10.71 -14.31
C LYS A 61 27.24 -9.53 -13.59
N MET A 62 26.88 -8.30 -13.94
CA MET A 62 27.45 -7.10 -13.30
C MET A 62 27.12 -7.00 -11.81
N ASN A 63 25.93 -7.45 -11.37
CA ASN A 63 25.59 -7.48 -9.95
C ASN A 63 26.44 -8.50 -9.16
N VAL A 64 26.70 -9.68 -9.74
CA VAL A 64 27.61 -10.67 -9.14
C VAL A 64 29.02 -10.08 -8.99
N LEU A 65 29.55 -9.45 -10.04
CA LEU A 65 30.84 -8.76 -9.99
C LEU A 65 30.84 -7.60 -8.99
N ARG A 66 29.74 -6.85 -8.87
CA ARG A 66 29.63 -5.74 -7.91
C ARG A 66 29.72 -6.22 -6.47
N ASN A 67 29.00 -7.29 -6.13
CA ASN A 67 29.07 -7.88 -4.79
C ASN A 67 30.51 -8.35 -4.50
N TYR A 68 31.15 -8.99 -5.48
CA TYR A 68 32.51 -9.48 -5.36
C TYR A 68 33.56 -8.40 -5.04
N PHE A 69 33.52 -7.24 -5.72
CA PHE A 69 34.54 -6.19 -5.53
C PHE A 69 34.20 -5.15 -4.45
N PHE A 70 32.91 -4.98 -4.13
CA PHE A 70 32.44 -3.87 -3.30
C PHE A 70 31.69 -4.29 -2.03
N ASP A 71 31.43 -5.58 -1.81
CA ASP A 71 31.00 -6.05 -0.50
C ASP A 71 32.22 -6.08 0.45
N GLU A 72 32.18 -5.28 1.51
CA GLU A 72 33.27 -5.19 2.47
C GLU A 72 33.53 -6.51 3.19
N SER A 73 32.51 -7.35 3.37
CA SER A 73 32.64 -8.62 4.07
C SER A 73 33.35 -9.66 3.20
N GLU A 74 32.99 -9.77 1.91
CA GLU A 74 33.67 -10.66 0.96
C GLU A 74 35.11 -10.19 0.71
N TRP A 75 35.31 -8.88 0.54
CA TRP A 75 36.65 -8.31 0.39
C TRP A 75 37.54 -8.53 1.61
N SER A 76 36.99 -8.41 2.82
CA SER A 76 37.71 -8.68 4.07
C SER A 76 38.13 -10.14 4.17
N ASN A 77 37.28 -11.07 3.74
CA ASN A 77 37.57 -12.50 3.72
C ASN A 77 38.66 -12.84 2.69
N LEU A 78 38.59 -12.28 1.47
CA LEU A 78 39.63 -12.44 0.46
C LEU A 78 40.98 -11.86 0.93
N ARG A 79 40.97 -10.66 1.51
CA ARG A 79 42.17 -10.04 2.07
C ARG A 79 42.77 -10.88 3.21
N LYS A 80 41.95 -11.49 4.07
CA LYS A 80 42.42 -12.40 5.12
C LYS A 80 43.03 -13.68 4.54
N ALA A 81 42.40 -14.28 3.53
CA ALA A 81 42.90 -15.47 2.84
C ALA A 81 44.27 -15.20 2.19
N ILE A 82 44.39 -14.11 1.42
CA ILE A 82 45.64 -13.71 0.77
C ILE A 82 46.71 -13.34 1.81
N LYS A 83 46.35 -12.61 2.88
CA LYS A 83 47.29 -12.31 3.98
C LYS A 83 47.81 -13.57 4.67
N SER A 84 46.99 -14.63 4.76
CA SER A 84 47.42 -15.92 5.32
C SER A 84 48.33 -16.71 4.36
N GLU A 85 48.15 -16.54 3.04
CA GLU A 85 48.98 -17.20 2.01
C GLU A 85 50.35 -16.51 1.82
N PHE A 86 50.43 -15.19 2.00
CA PHE A 86 51.64 -14.37 1.76
C PHE A 86 52.15 -13.62 3.01
N LEU A 87 52.08 -14.27 4.17
CA LEU A 87 52.42 -13.72 5.50
C LEU A 87 53.50 -12.62 5.49
N GLY A 88 53.11 -11.42 5.91
CA GLY A 88 54.04 -10.32 6.22
C GLY A 88 54.53 -9.49 5.04
N ASN A 89 54.05 -9.71 3.80
CA ASN A 89 54.53 -8.96 2.65
C ASN A 89 53.58 -7.81 2.23
N GLU A 90 53.96 -6.58 2.56
CA GLU A 90 53.20 -5.36 2.25
C GLU A 90 52.98 -5.15 0.73
N LEU A 91 53.94 -5.57 -0.11
CA LEU A 91 53.83 -5.52 -1.57
C LEU A 91 52.58 -6.25 -2.09
N TYR A 92 52.22 -7.39 -1.50
CA TYR A 92 51.06 -8.18 -1.90
C TYR A 92 49.74 -7.49 -1.51
N ASN A 93 49.71 -6.79 -0.37
CA ASN A 93 48.53 -6.03 0.05
C ASN A 93 48.28 -4.83 -0.87
N ASP A 94 49.34 -4.13 -1.27
CA ASP A 94 49.23 -2.97 -2.15
C ASP A 94 48.88 -3.36 -3.58
N ILE A 95 49.40 -4.50 -4.07
CA ILE A 95 48.96 -5.10 -5.34
C ILE A 95 47.49 -5.50 -5.27
N LEU A 96 47.05 -6.14 -4.19
CA LEU A 96 45.66 -6.53 -4.00
C LEU A 96 44.73 -5.31 -4.00
N TYR A 97 45.14 -4.23 -3.31
CA TYR A 97 44.41 -2.96 -3.29
C TYR A 97 44.37 -2.31 -4.68
N ALA A 98 45.49 -2.30 -5.40
CA ALA A 98 45.59 -1.80 -6.77
C ALA A 98 44.75 -2.59 -7.79
N ILE A 99 44.56 -3.90 -7.56
CA ILE A 99 43.66 -4.73 -8.35
C ILE A 99 42.20 -4.32 -8.07
N LYS A 100 41.78 -4.24 -6.80
CA LYS A 100 40.41 -3.81 -6.44
C LYS A 100 40.05 -2.45 -7.02
N GLU A 101 40.94 -1.50 -6.81
CA GLU A 101 40.76 -0.13 -7.28
C GLU A 101 41.06 0.01 -8.77
N GLY A 102 41.50 -1.07 -9.44
CA GLY A 102 41.66 -1.21 -10.88
C GLY A 102 42.66 -0.25 -11.50
N TYR A 103 43.79 0.02 -10.83
CA TYR A 103 44.90 0.84 -11.32
C TYR A 103 46.24 0.08 -11.43
N ILE A 104 46.21 -1.25 -11.30
CA ILE A 104 47.41 -2.13 -11.34
C ILE A 104 48.29 -1.96 -12.60
N ASN A 105 47.71 -1.50 -13.71
CA ASN A 105 48.41 -1.29 -14.98
C ASN A 105 48.85 0.17 -15.21
N GLU A 106 48.56 1.09 -14.28
CA GLU A 106 48.99 2.47 -14.39
C GLU A 106 50.52 2.59 -14.24
N ILE A 107 51.13 3.36 -15.15
CA ILE A 107 52.59 3.56 -15.19
C ILE A 107 53.10 4.16 -13.88
N ASN A 108 52.36 5.10 -13.30
CA ASN A 108 52.73 5.77 -12.06
C ASN A 108 52.71 4.82 -10.87
N PHE A 109 51.66 3.99 -10.75
CA PHE A 109 51.59 2.95 -9.74
C PHE A 109 52.77 1.98 -9.87
N ARG A 110 53.03 1.46 -11.08
CA ARG A 110 54.11 0.49 -11.28
C ARG A 110 55.48 1.07 -10.92
N LYS A 111 55.79 2.29 -11.33
CA LYS A 111 57.04 2.98 -10.94
C LYS A 111 57.14 3.15 -9.43
N HIS A 112 56.07 3.62 -8.79
CA HIS A 112 56.03 3.77 -7.33
C HIS A 112 56.31 2.45 -6.60
N MET A 113 55.68 1.34 -7.03
CA MET A 113 55.92 0.03 -6.43
C MET A 113 57.36 -0.46 -6.60
N GLN A 114 57.96 -0.23 -7.77
CA GLN A 114 59.35 -0.59 -8.02
C GLN A 114 60.33 0.20 -7.13
N GLU A 115 60.05 1.50 -6.91
CA GLU A 115 60.85 2.38 -6.07
C GLU A 115 60.70 2.06 -4.58
N THR A 116 59.46 1.96 -4.10
CA THR A 116 59.13 1.70 -2.68
C THR A 116 59.65 0.34 -2.22
N TYR A 117 59.43 -0.71 -3.02
CA TYR A 117 59.79 -2.09 -2.64
C TYR A 117 61.13 -2.54 -3.23
N LYS A 118 61.83 -1.67 -3.96
CA LYS A 118 63.11 -1.98 -4.63
C LYS A 118 63.08 -3.25 -5.49
N VAL A 119 61.98 -3.46 -6.20
CA VAL A 119 61.76 -4.64 -7.07
C VAL A 119 61.90 -4.28 -8.55
N SER A 120 62.43 -5.22 -9.33
CA SER A 120 62.46 -5.08 -10.80
C SER A 120 61.05 -5.22 -11.38
N ASN A 121 60.80 -4.64 -12.56
CA ASN A 121 59.51 -4.76 -13.27
C ASN A 121 59.15 -6.24 -13.53
N LYS A 122 60.15 -7.08 -13.80
CA LYS A 122 59.97 -8.53 -13.97
C LYS A 122 59.48 -9.18 -12.67
N LYS A 123 60.06 -8.82 -11.52
CA LYS A 123 59.63 -9.34 -10.22
C LYS A 123 58.23 -8.83 -9.85
N LEU A 124 57.93 -7.56 -10.12
CA LEU A 124 56.61 -6.97 -9.92
C LEU A 124 55.53 -7.71 -10.72
N ASN A 125 55.77 -7.97 -12.02
CA ASN A 125 54.84 -8.72 -12.85
C ASN A 125 54.59 -10.15 -12.31
N LEU A 126 55.65 -10.86 -11.89
CA LEU A 126 55.51 -12.19 -11.28
C LEU A 126 54.66 -12.14 -10.00
N THR A 127 54.87 -11.12 -9.15
CA THR A 127 54.08 -10.96 -7.93
C THR A 127 52.62 -10.62 -8.23
N ILE A 128 52.35 -9.81 -9.26
CA ILE A 128 50.97 -9.55 -9.72
C ILE A 128 50.31 -10.84 -10.19
N GLU A 129 51.01 -11.68 -10.97
CA GLU A 129 50.49 -12.97 -11.43
C GLU A 129 50.21 -13.93 -10.27
N GLU A 130 51.07 -13.97 -9.24
CA GLU A 130 50.85 -14.76 -8.04
C GLU A 130 49.61 -14.32 -7.26
N VAL A 131 49.41 -13.01 -7.08
CA VAL A 131 48.20 -12.46 -6.43
C VAL A 131 46.95 -12.81 -7.24
N VAL A 132 46.97 -12.60 -8.56
CA VAL A 132 45.83 -12.95 -9.43
C VAL A 132 45.52 -14.45 -9.38
N LYS A 133 46.55 -15.30 -9.33
CA LYS A 133 46.38 -16.76 -9.20
C LYS A 133 45.77 -17.15 -7.85
N SER A 134 46.17 -16.48 -6.76
CA SER A 134 45.56 -16.68 -5.43
C SER A 134 44.09 -16.25 -5.43
N ILE A 135 43.77 -15.09 -6.00
CA ILE A 135 42.38 -14.63 -6.18
C ILE A 135 41.55 -15.67 -6.94
N ARG A 136 42.07 -16.22 -8.05
CA ARG A 136 41.41 -17.27 -8.84
C ARG A 136 41.18 -18.58 -8.09
N ARG A 137 42.05 -18.93 -7.13
CA ARG A 137 41.85 -20.13 -6.29
C ARG A 137 40.70 -19.95 -5.32
N SER A 138 40.57 -18.76 -4.76
CA SER A 138 39.43 -18.42 -3.91
C SER A 138 38.14 -18.23 -4.73
N TYR A 139 38.26 -17.85 -6.02
CA TYR A 139 37.14 -17.54 -6.91
C TYR A 139 37.44 -17.98 -8.35
N SER A 140 36.93 -19.15 -8.75
CA SER A 140 37.32 -19.86 -9.97
C SER A 140 37.13 -19.09 -11.29
N ASP A 141 36.29 -18.05 -11.28
CA ASP A 141 35.83 -17.37 -12.49
C ASP A 141 36.32 -15.91 -12.60
N PHE A 142 37.31 -15.50 -11.80
CA PHE A 142 37.85 -14.13 -11.84
C PHE A 142 38.77 -13.88 -13.04
N GLU A 143 38.39 -12.93 -13.90
CA GLU A 143 39.26 -12.34 -14.90
C GLU A 143 39.59 -10.87 -14.60
N MET A 144 40.85 -10.47 -14.83
CA MET A 144 41.27 -9.07 -14.66
C MET A 144 40.47 -8.09 -15.55
N GLY A 145 39.91 -8.58 -16.66
CA GLY A 145 39.03 -7.80 -17.53
C GLY A 145 37.68 -7.45 -16.88
N ASP A 146 37.21 -8.24 -15.92
CA ASP A 146 35.90 -8.03 -15.28
C ASP A 146 35.84 -6.73 -14.47
N LEU A 147 36.97 -6.31 -13.88
CA LEU A 147 37.10 -5.02 -13.18
C LEU A 147 36.94 -3.84 -14.13
N VAL A 148 37.55 -3.93 -15.31
CA VAL A 148 37.45 -2.91 -16.36
C VAL A 148 36.01 -2.85 -16.86
N THR A 149 35.42 -4.01 -17.18
CA THR A 149 34.02 -4.14 -17.58
C THR A 149 33.07 -3.55 -16.54
N LEU A 150 33.28 -3.82 -15.25
CA LEU A 150 32.43 -3.30 -14.17
C LEU A 150 32.56 -1.78 -13.98
N LYS A 151 33.78 -1.24 -14.08
CA LYS A 151 34.01 0.21 -14.03
C LYS A 151 33.35 0.93 -15.20
N GLU A 152 33.50 0.41 -16.41
CA GLU A 152 32.85 0.95 -17.60
C GLU A 152 31.32 0.81 -17.51
N TYR A 153 30.80 -0.33 -17.07
CA TYR A 153 29.37 -0.51 -16.82
C TYR A 153 28.81 0.58 -15.89
N LYS A 154 29.49 0.86 -14.76
CA LYS A 154 29.08 1.95 -13.84
C LYS A 154 29.10 3.32 -14.50
N SER A 155 30.05 3.59 -15.40
CA SER A 155 30.11 4.87 -16.12
C SER A 155 28.93 5.04 -17.09
N PHE A 156 28.38 3.93 -17.61
CA PHE A 156 27.18 3.89 -18.46
C PHE A 156 25.85 3.84 -17.69
N GLN A 157 25.85 3.63 -16.37
CA GLN A 157 24.64 3.74 -15.53
C GLN A 157 24.20 5.19 -15.28
N ARG A 158 24.73 6.15 -16.05
CA ARG A 158 24.34 7.56 -15.98
C ARG A 158 22.89 7.74 -16.42
N VAL A 159 22.23 8.67 -15.74
CA VAL A 159 20.90 9.15 -16.10
C VAL A 159 21.08 10.54 -16.69
N TRP A 160 20.53 10.75 -17.89
CA TRP A 160 20.54 12.05 -18.56
C TRP A 160 19.15 12.68 -18.49
N PRO A 161 18.94 13.67 -17.61
CA PRO A 161 17.69 14.42 -17.55
C PRO A 161 17.67 15.52 -18.63
N PHE A 162 16.50 15.72 -19.23
CA PHE A 162 16.23 16.81 -20.17
C PHE A 162 14.94 17.51 -19.76
N ASP A 163 15.02 18.80 -19.46
CA ASP A 163 13.84 19.64 -19.23
C ASP A 163 13.12 19.89 -20.55
N ILE A 164 11.81 19.63 -20.60
CA ILE A 164 10.98 19.85 -21.80
C ILE A 164 10.18 21.13 -21.65
N CYS A 165 9.54 21.33 -20.50
CA CYS A 165 8.74 22.52 -20.24
C CYS A 165 8.71 22.87 -18.76
N GLU A 166 8.50 24.16 -18.50
CA GLU A 166 8.20 24.67 -17.16
C GLU A 166 6.69 24.93 -17.02
N LEU A 167 6.09 24.50 -15.92
CA LEU A 167 4.70 24.76 -15.60
C LEU A 167 4.42 26.25 -15.44
N SER A 168 5.41 27.01 -14.98
CA SER A 168 5.39 28.48 -14.95
C SER A 168 5.23 29.14 -16.32
N ASN A 169 5.34 28.41 -17.43
CA ASN A 169 5.04 28.96 -18.76
C ASN A 169 3.55 28.91 -19.09
N PHE A 170 2.72 28.26 -18.27
CA PHE A 170 1.28 28.17 -18.49
C PHE A 170 0.52 29.17 -17.61
N ASP A 171 -0.25 30.07 -18.23
CA ASP A 171 -1.01 31.12 -17.54
C ASP A 171 -1.92 30.58 -16.43
N TRP A 172 -2.57 29.44 -16.67
CA TRP A 172 -3.46 28.83 -15.69
C TRP A 172 -2.69 28.35 -14.44
N TYR A 173 -1.46 27.85 -14.60
CA TYR A 173 -0.65 27.38 -13.48
C TYR A 173 -0.21 28.56 -12.62
N ASN A 174 0.26 29.64 -13.25
CA ASN A 174 0.61 30.88 -12.55
C ASN A 174 -0.60 31.48 -11.83
N ARG A 175 -1.75 31.53 -12.49
CA ARG A 175 -2.97 32.13 -11.96
C ARG A 175 -3.55 31.38 -10.77
N TYR A 176 -3.51 30.05 -10.80
CA TYR A 176 -4.26 29.24 -9.83
C TYR A 176 -3.39 28.48 -8.82
N PHE A 177 -2.14 28.15 -9.14
CA PHE A 177 -1.33 27.23 -8.33
C PHE A 177 -0.03 27.85 -7.83
N LYS A 178 0.79 28.45 -8.71
CA LYS A 178 2.16 28.90 -8.38
C LYS A 178 2.21 29.76 -7.11
N HIS A 179 1.45 30.85 -7.07
CA HIS A 179 1.42 31.75 -5.91
C HIS A 179 0.95 31.04 -4.62
N ILE A 180 0.04 30.08 -4.72
CA ILE A 180 -0.46 29.36 -3.55
C ILE A 180 0.61 28.38 -3.04
N ILE A 181 1.29 27.68 -3.94
CA ILE A 181 2.40 26.78 -3.61
C ILE A 181 3.54 27.58 -2.99
N ASP A 182 3.95 28.70 -3.59
CA ASP A 182 5.01 29.57 -3.07
C ASP A 182 4.69 30.08 -1.65
N LYS A 183 3.41 30.38 -1.39
CA LYS A 183 2.94 30.88 -0.08
C LYS A 183 2.85 29.79 0.99
N THR A 184 2.44 28.58 0.63
CA THR A 184 2.11 27.52 1.60
C THR A 184 3.15 26.39 1.65
N GLY A 185 4.08 26.34 0.70
CA GLY A 185 5.02 25.23 0.50
C GLY A 185 4.37 23.89 0.16
N THR A 186 3.08 23.88 -0.20
CA THR A 186 2.29 22.64 -0.32
C THR A 186 1.67 22.51 -1.72
N TYR A 187 1.82 21.34 -2.34
CA TYR A 187 1.29 21.06 -3.68
C TYR A 187 -0.17 20.56 -3.67
N SER A 188 -0.70 20.15 -2.52
CA SER A 188 -2.09 19.71 -2.37
C SER A 188 -2.71 20.43 -1.18
N ILE A 189 -3.70 21.28 -1.42
CA ILE A 189 -4.28 22.18 -0.40
C ILE A 189 -5.78 22.04 -0.34
N VAL A 190 -6.33 22.22 0.86
CA VAL A 190 -7.76 22.45 1.08
C VAL A 190 -8.03 23.92 1.29
N ALA A 191 -9.07 24.43 0.66
CA ALA A 191 -9.68 25.71 1.03
C ALA A 191 -11.15 25.51 1.38
N HIS A 192 -11.59 26.07 2.51
CA HIS A 192 -13.00 26.12 2.90
C HIS A 192 -13.46 27.58 2.91
N ASN A 193 -14.48 27.88 2.10
CA ASN A 193 -15.01 29.24 1.93
C ASN A 193 -13.94 30.31 1.61
N GLY A 194 -12.95 29.92 0.79
CA GLY A 194 -11.85 30.80 0.37
C GLY A 194 -10.70 30.93 1.37
N ILE A 195 -10.78 30.28 2.53
CA ILE A 195 -9.72 30.24 3.54
C ILE A 195 -8.96 28.92 3.40
N PHE A 196 -7.63 28.98 3.36
CA PHE A 196 -6.81 27.77 3.36
C PHE A 196 -6.89 27.06 4.72
N CYS A 197 -7.01 25.74 4.68
CA CYS A 197 -7.31 24.90 5.86
C CYS A 197 -6.36 23.70 5.97
N GLY A 198 -5.15 23.83 5.43
CA GLY A 198 -4.13 22.78 5.44
C GLY A 198 -4.07 21.96 4.16
N ASP A 199 -3.46 20.78 4.26
CA ASP A 199 -3.14 19.94 3.12
C ASP A 199 -4.29 19.01 2.69
N ALA A 200 -4.32 18.67 1.40
CA ALA A 200 -5.31 17.77 0.81
C ALA A 200 -4.78 16.33 0.63
N SER A 201 -3.88 15.85 1.49
CA SER A 201 -3.32 14.49 1.40
C SER A 201 -4.35 13.37 1.51
N PHE A 202 -5.49 13.64 2.14
CA PHE A 202 -6.60 12.70 2.21
C PHE A 202 -7.29 12.46 0.87
N PHE A 203 -7.26 13.47 0.00
CA PHE A 203 -7.76 13.39 -1.36
C PHE A 203 -6.66 12.88 -2.28
N TYR A 204 -5.47 13.47 -2.23
CA TYR A 204 -4.33 13.10 -3.07
C TYR A 204 -3.01 13.15 -2.28
N ARG A 205 -2.25 12.06 -2.24
CA ARG A 205 -0.98 11.99 -1.50
C ARG A 205 0.00 13.07 -1.95
N ASN A 206 0.40 13.92 -1.00
CA ASN A 206 1.33 15.02 -1.28
C ASN A 206 2.64 14.55 -1.95
N ASN A 207 3.14 13.34 -1.68
CA ASN A 207 4.42 12.86 -2.23
C ASN A 207 4.32 12.04 -3.53
N SER A 208 3.14 11.94 -4.15
CA SER A 208 3.05 11.27 -5.45
C SER A 208 3.63 12.20 -6.51
N ALA A 209 4.76 11.80 -7.10
CA ALA A 209 5.44 12.52 -8.17
C ALA A 209 4.56 12.74 -9.42
N LYS A 210 3.38 12.11 -9.49
CA LYS A 210 2.43 12.26 -10.60
C LYS A 210 1.41 13.39 -10.40
N ASN A 211 1.41 14.06 -9.24
CA ASN A 211 0.57 15.23 -9.00
C ASN A 211 1.41 16.49 -8.87
N LEU A 212 1.19 17.36 -9.85
CA LEU A 212 1.83 18.65 -9.99
C LEU A 212 1.22 19.66 -9.02
N ALA A 213 -0.11 19.71 -8.91
CA ALA A 213 -0.81 20.54 -7.94
C ALA A 213 -2.28 20.11 -7.79
N THR A 214 -2.85 20.24 -6.60
CA THR A 214 -4.27 20.01 -6.31
C THR A 214 -4.81 21.02 -5.31
N ILE A 215 -5.99 21.55 -5.59
CA ILE A 215 -6.72 22.39 -4.63
C ILE A 215 -8.12 21.82 -4.48
N VAL A 216 -8.49 21.44 -3.26
CA VAL A 216 -9.84 20.97 -2.91
C VAL A 216 -10.61 22.14 -2.32
N LEU A 217 -11.65 22.59 -3.03
CA LEU A 217 -12.48 23.72 -2.62
C LEU A 217 -13.77 23.24 -1.97
N PHE A 218 -13.87 23.43 -0.65
CA PHE A 218 -15.09 23.20 0.09
C PHE A 218 -15.91 24.49 0.20
N LYS A 219 -17.19 24.40 -0.15
CA LYS A 219 -18.19 25.45 0.05
C LYS A 219 -19.19 25.04 1.14
N ASP A 220 -19.48 25.97 2.06
CA ASP A 220 -20.58 26.06 3.04
C ASP A 220 -21.07 24.76 3.71
N LYS A 221 -21.61 23.83 2.92
CA LYS A 221 -22.16 22.54 3.34
C LYS A 221 -21.08 21.51 3.68
N TYR A 222 -19.88 21.64 3.11
CA TYR A 222 -18.75 20.74 3.40
C TYR A 222 -17.90 21.34 4.52
N ARG A 223 -18.20 20.98 5.76
CA ARG A 223 -17.55 21.55 6.95
C ARG A 223 -16.45 20.61 7.46
N PRO A 224 -15.17 20.85 7.14
CA PRO A 224 -14.07 20.11 7.76
C PRO A 224 -13.98 20.45 9.25
N TYR A 225 -13.62 19.47 10.07
CA TYR A 225 -13.11 19.72 11.41
C TYR A 225 -11.67 20.21 11.28
N LEU A 226 -11.40 21.41 11.78
CA LEU A 226 -10.09 22.05 11.70
C LEU A 226 -9.40 22.01 13.07
N ASP A 227 -8.07 22.01 13.07
CA ASP A 227 -7.34 22.40 14.28
C ASP A 227 -7.57 23.87 14.66
N VAL A 228 -7.16 24.20 15.89
CA VAL A 228 -7.30 25.55 16.44
C VAL A 228 -6.53 26.58 15.60
N ALA A 229 -5.37 26.19 15.06
CA ALA A 229 -4.53 27.04 14.23
C ALA A 229 -4.99 27.12 12.75
N ARG A 230 -5.95 26.28 12.34
CA ARG A 230 -6.50 26.18 10.97
C ARG A 230 -5.46 25.83 9.92
N ASP A 231 -4.38 25.18 10.33
CA ASP A 231 -3.29 24.69 9.49
C ASP A 231 -3.49 23.23 9.05
N GLY A 232 -4.52 22.55 9.59
CA GLY A 232 -4.82 21.17 9.24
C GLY A 232 -6.30 20.80 9.32
N VAL A 233 -6.72 19.93 8.39
CA VAL A 233 -7.98 19.19 8.51
C VAL A 233 -7.76 18.03 9.48
N ARG A 234 -8.59 17.94 10.51
CA ARG A 234 -8.59 16.84 11.49
C ARG A 234 -9.59 15.75 11.16
N GLY A 235 -10.65 16.09 10.43
CA GLY A 235 -11.73 15.16 10.13
C GLY A 235 -12.85 15.79 9.33
N PHE A 236 -13.86 14.97 9.06
CA PHE A 236 -15.05 15.36 8.32
C PHE A 236 -16.29 14.73 8.94
N THR A 237 -17.45 15.34 8.72
CA THR A 237 -18.72 14.66 8.95
C THR A 237 -18.81 13.41 8.07
N LEU A 238 -19.57 12.39 8.50
CA LEU A 238 -19.79 11.17 7.72
C LEU A 238 -20.25 11.50 6.29
N GLU A 239 -21.21 12.43 6.15
CA GLU A 239 -21.69 12.90 4.85
C GLU A 239 -20.58 13.45 3.95
N THR A 240 -19.73 14.34 4.46
CA THR A 240 -18.65 14.93 3.67
C THR A 240 -17.60 13.89 3.31
N ALA A 241 -17.23 13.02 4.26
CA ALA A 241 -16.28 11.94 4.02
C ALA A 241 -16.81 10.95 2.96
N SER A 242 -18.09 10.58 3.04
CA SER A 242 -18.75 9.70 2.07
C SER A 242 -18.75 10.30 0.68
N GLU A 243 -19.07 11.59 0.55
CA GLU A 243 -19.08 12.28 -0.73
C GLU A 243 -17.67 12.38 -1.33
N ILE A 244 -16.65 12.67 -0.51
CA ILE A 244 -15.25 12.67 -0.94
C ILE A 244 -14.83 11.28 -1.48
N GLU A 245 -15.16 10.20 -0.79
CA GLU A 245 -14.77 8.85 -1.22
C GLU A 245 -15.52 8.40 -2.48
N ILE A 246 -16.80 8.78 -2.64
CA ILE A 246 -17.54 8.58 -3.90
C ILE A 246 -16.87 9.34 -5.05
N ILE A 247 -16.46 10.61 -4.84
CA ILE A 247 -15.74 11.40 -5.84
C ILE A 247 -14.42 10.72 -6.21
N LYS A 248 -13.62 10.31 -5.23
CA LYS A 248 -12.35 9.61 -5.46
C LYS A 248 -12.58 8.35 -6.29
N ARG A 249 -13.60 7.56 -5.95
CA ARG A 249 -13.96 6.35 -6.69
C ARG A 249 -14.33 6.65 -8.15
N ASN A 250 -15.19 7.63 -8.38
CA ASN A 250 -15.60 8.04 -9.72
C ASN A 250 -14.43 8.51 -10.59
N ILE A 251 -13.42 9.15 -9.99
CA ILE A 251 -12.22 9.58 -10.70
C ILE A 251 -11.31 8.37 -10.99
N ILE A 252 -11.15 7.45 -10.04
CA ILE A 252 -10.39 6.20 -10.23
C ILE A 252 -11.01 5.35 -11.36
N ASP A 253 -12.33 5.24 -11.41
CA ASP A 253 -13.04 4.47 -12.44
C ASP A 253 -12.91 5.11 -13.84
N GLN A 254 -12.52 6.39 -13.92
CA GLN A 254 -12.11 7.08 -15.16
C GLN A 254 -10.61 6.90 -15.49
N ASN A 255 -9.92 5.95 -14.85
CA ASN A 255 -8.50 5.63 -15.00
C ASN A 255 -7.52 6.69 -14.47
N PHE A 256 -7.98 7.65 -13.67
CA PHE A 256 -7.08 8.56 -12.97
C PHE A 256 -6.51 7.89 -11.72
N LYS A 257 -5.22 8.07 -11.46
CA LYS A 257 -4.57 7.54 -10.26
C LYS A 257 -4.67 8.55 -9.13
N ILE A 258 -5.54 8.31 -8.16
CA ILE A 258 -5.64 9.06 -6.91
C ILE A 258 -5.11 8.20 -5.76
N GLU A 259 -4.21 8.75 -4.94
CA GLU A 259 -3.53 8.02 -3.86
C GLU A 259 -3.75 8.61 -2.44
N GLY A 260 -4.86 9.32 -2.19
CA GLY A 260 -5.15 9.85 -0.85
C GLY A 260 -5.82 8.85 0.11
N SER A 261 -5.59 9.02 1.42
CA SER A 261 -6.27 8.25 2.46
C SER A 261 -6.89 9.15 3.53
N MET A 262 -8.18 8.93 3.81
CA MET A 262 -8.91 9.57 4.91
C MET A 262 -8.60 8.94 6.27
N SER A 263 -7.82 7.84 6.32
CA SER A 263 -7.55 7.10 7.56
C SER A 263 -6.85 7.92 8.65
N LYS A 264 -6.09 8.96 8.26
CA LYS A 264 -5.38 9.85 9.20
C LYS A 264 -6.25 10.96 9.80
N LEU A 265 -7.46 11.15 9.26
CA LEU A 265 -8.36 12.25 9.62
C LEU A 265 -9.44 11.82 10.61
N LYS A 266 -9.14 10.88 11.50
CA LYS A 266 -10.18 10.18 12.27
C LYS A 266 -10.10 10.44 13.76
N GLU A 267 -11.22 10.94 14.29
CA GLU A 267 -11.66 10.63 15.66
C GLU A 267 -12.46 9.31 15.70
N GLU A 268 -13.20 8.96 14.63
CA GLU A 268 -14.05 7.75 14.58
C GLU A 268 -13.60 6.72 13.54
N ASN A 269 -13.59 5.46 13.96
CA ASN A 269 -13.16 4.35 13.14
C ASN A 269 -14.37 3.73 12.41
N TYR A 270 -14.48 3.95 11.10
CA TYR A 270 -15.62 3.56 10.21
C TYR A 270 -16.22 2.15 10.40
N PRO A 271 -15.44 1.09 10.71
CA PRO A 271 -15.98 -0.24 11.04
C PRO A 271 -16.92 -0.25 12.23
N TYR A 272 -16.84 0.74 13.13
CA TYR A 272 -17.66 0.83 14.35
C TYR A 272 -18.86 1.77 14.20
N ILE A 273 -18.98 2.48 13.07
CA ILE A 273 -20.19 3.27 12.79
C ILE A 273 -21.34 2.29 12.57
N VAL A 274 -22.44 2.51 13.28
CA VAL A 274 -23.63 1.66 13.21
C VAL A 274 -24.30 1.80 11.85
N MET A 275 -24.95 0.74 11.38
CA MET A 275 -25.57 0.70 10.05
C MET A 275 -26.60 1.82 9.85
N ALA A 276 -27.34 2.18 10.91
CA ALA A 276 -28.37 3.22 10.87
C ALA A 276 -27.82 4.56 10.37
N ASP A 277 -26.60 4.96 10.74
CA ASP A 277 -26.05 6.25 10.33
C ASP A 277 -25.78 6.30 8.83
N TYR A 278 -25.27 5.21 8.26
CA TYR A 278 -25.10 5.06 6.82
C TYR A 278 -26.45 5.04 6.08
N CYS A 279 -27.42 4.26 6.58
CA CYS A 279 -28.74 4.18 5.99
C CYS A 279 -29.45 5.55 6.01
N ASN A 280 -29.44 6.24 7.15
CA ASN A 280 -30.01 7.58 7.29
C ASN A 280 -29.38 8.58 6.32
N LEU A 281 -28.05 8.53 6.18
CA LEU A 281 -27.33 9.34 5.20
C LEU A 281 -27.80 9.04 3.77
N LEU A 282 -27.82 7.77 3.36
CA LEU A 282 -28.17 7.36 2.00
C LEU A 282 -29.64 7.62 1.66
N THR A 283 -30.55 7.54 2.64
CA THR A 283 -31.95 7.93 2.49
C THR A 283 -32.09 9.44 2.32
N ARG A 284 -31.37 10.26 3.11
CA ARG A 284 -31.38 11.72 2.99
C ARG A 284 -30.71 12.22 1.71
N ARG A 285 -29.66 11.53 1.28
CA ARG A 285 -28.82 11.85 0.12
C ARG A 285 -28.95 10.75 -0.95
N TYR A 286 -30.15 10.65 -1.52
CA TYR A 286 -30.44 9.69 -2.59
C TYR A 286 -29.51 9.84 -3.80
N ASP A 287 -28.98 11.04 -4.02
CA ASP A 287 -27.98 11.34 -5.03
C ASP A 287 -26.66 10.58 -4.80
N LEU A 288 -26.26 10.40 -3.54
CA LEU A 288 -25.08 9.58 -3.19
C LEU A 288 -25.37 8.09 -3.39
N ALA A 289 -26.55 7.63 -2.97
CA ALA A 289 -26.96 6.25 -3.14
C ALA A 289 -26.95 5.80 -4.60
N ASN A 290 -27.42 6.67 -5.51
CA ASN A 290 -27.43 6.40 -6.96
C ASN A 290 -26.03 6.35 -7.60
N GLN A 291 -25.01 6.91 -6.94
CA GLN A 291 -23.63 6.89 -7.42
C GLN A 291 -22.85 5.66 -6.93
N LEU A 292 -23.44 4.80 -6.10
CA LEU A 292 -22.77 3.61 -5.61
C LEU A 292 -22.61 2.55 -6.71
N ILE A 293 -21.37 2.10 -6.87
CA ILE A 293 -20.94 1.02 -7.76
C ILE A 293 -20.35 -0.13 -6.94
N PHE A 294 -20.92 -1.31 -7.12
CA PHE A 294 -20.55 -2.52 -6.39
C PHE A 294 -19.56 -3.37 -7.21
N LYS A 295 -18.40 -3.69 -6.64
CA LYS A 295 -17.47 -4.65 -7.25
C LYS A 295 -17.93 -6.07 -6.95
N THR A 296 -18.17 -6.84 -8.01
CA THR A 296 -18.68 -8.21 -7.95
C THR A 296 -17.89 -9.14 -8.87
N ASN A 297 -18.10 -10.45 -8.74
CA ASN A 297 -17.49 -11.44 -9.64
C ASN A 297 -17.99 -11.38 -11.10
N VAL A 298 -18.98 -10.53 -11.40
CA VAL A 298 -19.48 -10.29 -12.76
C VAL A 298 -19.12 -8.90 -13.27
N GLY A 299 -18.22 -8.19 -12.56
CA GLY A 299 -17.77 -6.84 -12.87
C GLY A 299 -18.31 -5.79 -11.89
N TYR A 300 -18.23 -4.54 -12.30
CA TYR A 300 -18.73 -3.39 -11.55
C TYR A 300 -20.19 -3.13 -11.92
N LEU A 301 -21.08 -3.11 -10.93
CA LEU A 301 -22.52 -2.96 -11.13
C LEU A 301 -23.06 -1.76 -10.38
N SER A 302 -23.84 -0.92 -11.05
CA SER A 302 -24.77 0.00 -10.40
C SER A 302 -25.94 -0.78 -9.78
N ASN A 303 -26.75 -0.11 -8.93
CA ASN A 303 -27.95 -0.72 -8.35
C ASN A 303 -28.92 -1.26 -9.42
N GLU A 304 -29.20 -0.48 -10.47
CA GLU A 304 -30.07 -0.89 -11.58
C GLU A 304 -29.52 -2.14 -12.30
N ASN A 305 -28.23 -2.15 -12.61
CA ASN A 305 -27.58 -3.29 -13.26
C ASN A 305 -27.52 -4.52 -12.36
N LEU A 306 -27.39 -4.32 -11.04
CA LEU A 306 -27.42 -5.39 -10.05
C LEU A 306 -28.78 -6.08 -10.02
N ILE A 307 -29.89 -5.32 -10.00
CA ILE A 307 -31.26 -5.88 -10.08
C ILE A 307 -31.39 -6.76 -11.32
N ASN A 308 -31.03 -6.23 -12.49
CA ASN A 308 -31.11 -6.96 -13.76
C ASN A 308 -30.25 -8.23 -13.78
N LYS A 309 -29.07 -8.20 -13.15
CA LYS A 309 -28.21 -9.38 -13.03
C LYS A 309 -28.75 -10.40 -12.04
N LEU A 310 -29.35 -9.97 -10.93
CA LEU A 310 -29.97 -10.86 -9.95
C LEU A 310 -31.23 -11.56 -10.48
N LEU A 311 -31.94 -10.95 -11.44
CA LEU A 311 -33.03 -11.63 -12.17
C LEU A 311 -32.52 -12.79 -13.04
N LYS A 312 -31.29 -12.70 -13.55
CA LYS A 312 -30.66 -13.74 -14.40
C LYS A 312 -29.85 -14.75 -13.59
N LYS A 313 -29.31 -14.33 -12.45
CA LYS A 313 -28.49 -15.12 -11.54
C LYS A 313 -29.07 -14.98 -10.15
N GLU A 314 -29.52 -16.07 -9.54
CA GLU A 314 -30.12 -16.03 -8.20
C GLU A 314 -29.22 -15.39 -7.13
N LYS A 315 -27.90 -15.49 -7.31
CA LYS A 315 -26.90 -14.87 -6.42
C LYS A 315 -25.63 -14.42 -7.14
N ILE A 316 -24.97 -13.40 -6.58
CA ILE A 316 -23.74 -12.78 -7.08
C ILE A 316 -22.74 -12.62 -5.94
N VAL A 317 -21.44 -12.80 -6.19
CA VAL A 317 -20.40 -12.63 -5.15
C VAL A 317 -20.05 -11.15 -5.00
N TYR A 318 -20.08 -10.65 -3.76
CA TYR A 318 -19.63 -9.30 -3.40
C TYR A 318 -18.12 -9.30 -3.11
N GLU A 319 -17.31 -8.78 -4.05
CA GLU A 319 -15.84 -8.80 -3.95
C GLU A 319 -15.26 -7.63 -3.18
N SER A 320 -16.06 -6.62 -2.88
CA SER A 320 -15.63 -5.39 -2.18
C SER A 320 -16.20 -5.27 -0.77
N SER A 321 -16.57 -6.39 -0.14
CA SER A 321 -17.01 -6.35 1.25
C SER A 321 -15.94 -5.76 2.16
N PRO A 322 -16.31 -4.85 3.08
CA PRO A 322 -15.39 -4.36 4.09
C PRO A 322 -15.00 -5.50 5.05
N CYS A 323 -13.75 -5.52 5.48
CA CYS A 323 -13.28 -6.37 6.58
C CYS A 323 -13.66 -5.70 7.91
N LEU A 324 -14.06 -6.47 8.92
CA LEU A 324 -14.43 -5.95 10.24
C LEU A 324 -13.28 -5.20 10.93
N SER A 325 -12.03 -5.62 10.69
CA SER A 325 -10.86 -4.95 11.22
C SER A 325 -10.33 -3.86 10.29
N ASN A 326 -9.90 -2.77 10.89
CA ASN A 326 -9.06 -1.75 10.24
C ASN A 326 -7.56 -1.85 10.60
N LYS A 327 -7.19 -2.66 11.60
CA LYS A 327 -5.79 -2.88 12.00
C LYS A 327 -5.11 -3.81 10.99
N PHE A 328 -4.56 -3.25 9.90
CA PHE A 328 -3.74 -3.99 8.95
C PHE A 328 -2.29 -3.52 8.87
N TYR A 329 -1.36 -4.47 8.90
CA TYR A 329 0.10 -4.27 8.78
C TYR A 329 0.59 -3.98 7.35
N TYR A 330 -0.25 -4.18 6.33
CA TYR A 330 0.13 -3.95 4.94
C TYR A 330 -0.37 -2.60 4.45
N LYS A 331 0.57 -1.77 3.98
CA LYS A 331 0.39 -0.39 3.48
C LYS A 331 -0.64 -0.19 2.35
N ASP A 332 -1.27 -1.25 1.84
CA ASP A 332 -1.99 -1.25 0.55
C ASP A 332 -3.51 -1.47 0.63
N ARG A 333 -4.11 -1.57 1.82
CA ARG A 333 -5.57 -1.54 1.95
C ARG A 333 -6.01 -0.39 2.83
N ASN A 334 -6.19 0.77 2.20
CA ASN A 334 -6.84 1.92 2.81
C ASN A 334 -8.20 1.49 3.41
N GLU A 335 -8.45 1.95 4.63
CA GLU A 335 -9.76 1.92 5.28
C GLU A 335 -10.76 2.62 4.36
N ASP A 336 -11.56 1.82 3.66
CA ASP A 336 -12.36 2.31 2.55
C ASP A 336 -13.81 2.53 3.01
N LEU A 337 -14.09 3.74 3.52
CA LEU A 337 -15.44 4.19 3.89
C LEU A 337 -16.46 3.86 2.78
N TYR A 338 -16.04 3.93 1.51
CA TYR A 338 -16.87 3.57 0.37
C TYR A 338 -17.39 2.13 0.45
N LYS A 339 -16.57 1.18 0.91
CA LYS A 339 -17.01 -0.22 1.09
C LYS A 339 -18.06 -0.36 2.18
N TYR A 340 -17.95 0.43 3.25
CA TYR A 340 -18.94 0.47 4.33
C TYR A 340 -20.27 1.08 3.85
N LEU A 341 -20.22 2.15 3.05
CA LEU A 341 -21.40 2.72 2.40
C LEU A 341 -22.08 1.70 1.48
N CYS A 342 -21.31 1.04 0.61
CA CYS A 342 -21.82 -0.01 -0.27
C CYS A 342 -22.41 -1.18 0.53
N ALA A 343 -21.74 -1.61 1.60
CA ALA A 343 -22.23 -2.68 2.47
C ALA A 343 -23.54 -2.31 3.16
N ALA A 344 -23.67 -1.11 3.72
CA ALA A 344 -24.90 -0.62 4.34
C ALA A 344 -26.04 -0.54 3.33
N PHE A 345 -25.79 0.05 2.15
CA PHE A 345 -26.77 0.10 1.07
C PHE A 345 -27.23 -1.31 0.65
N LEU A 346 -26.29 -2.22 0.44
CA LEU A 346 -26.58 -3.59 0.02
C LEU A 346 -27.34 -4.36 1.10
N ARG A 347 -26.94 -4.24 2.37
CA ARG A 347 -27.62 -4.93 3.48
C ARG A 347 -29.04 -4.39 3.70
N GLU A 348 -29.27 -3.11 3.42
CA GLU A 348 -30.60 -2.50 3.53
C GLU A 348 -31.54 -2.95 2.41
N ASN A 349 -31.03 -3.12 1.18
CA ASN A 349 -31.84 -3.35 -0.01
C ASN A 349 -31.84 -4.80 -0.53
N TYR A 350 -30.91 -5.62 -0.06
CA TYR A 350 -30.67 -6.99 -0.55
C TYR A 350 -30.41 -7.95 0.60
N SER A 351 -30.46 -9.25 0.30
CA SER A 351 -30.02 -10.29 1.22
C SER A 351 -28.51 -10.48 1.05
N LEU A 352 -27.76 -10.30 2.13
CA LEU A 352 -26.33 -10.60 2.21
C LEU A 352 -26.12 -11.85 3.05
N LYS A 353 -25.45 -12.86 2.48
CA LYS A 353 -25.13 -14.13 3.15
C LYS A 353 -23.63 -14.40 3.09
N ILE A 354 -23.05 -14.92 4.17
CA ILE A 354 -21.64 -15.34 4.22
C ILE A 354 -21.54 -16.84 3.95
N GLU A 355 -20.47 -17.26 3.28
CA GLU A 355 -20.17 -18.68 3.05
C GLU A 355 -18.71 -18.95 3.42
N PHE A 356 -18.50 -19.96 4.26
CA PHE A 356 -17.18 -20.46 4.66
C PHE A 356 -16.80 -21.65 3.77
N LYS A 357 -15.87 -21.46 2.83
CA LYS A 357 -15.29 -22.56 2.02
C LYS A 357 -13.88 -22.84 2.44
N LEU A 358 -13.46 -24.11 2.35
CA LEU A 358 -12.12 -24.66 2.64
C LEU A 358 -10.91 -23.73 2.43
N SER A 359 -10.93 -22.82 1.46
CA SER A 359 -9.85 -21.85 1.21
C SER A 359 -10.27 -20.39 1.12
N SER A 360 -11.55 -20.06 1.28
CA SER A 360 -12.04 -18.68 1.12
C SER A 360 -13.35 -18.41 1.85
N ILE A 361 -13.47 -17.22 2.42
CA ILE A 361 -14.74 -16.66 2.89
C ILE A 361 -15.31 -15.79 1.77
N LYS A 362 -16.59 -15.98 1.42
CA LYS A 362 -17.28 -15.21 0.39
C LYS A 362 -18.56 -14.62 0.95
N ILE A 363 -18.94 -13.45 0.43
CA ILE A 363 -20.25 -12.85 0.71
C ILE A 363 -21.04 -12.82 -0.59
N TYR A 364 -22.29 -13.25 -0.51
CA TYR A 364 -23.23 -13.32 -1.62
C TYR A 364 -24.31 -12.26 -1.46
N ILE A 365 -24.68 -11.66 -2.59
CA ILE A 365 -25.83 -10.78 -2.75
C ILE A 365 -26.92 -11.59 -3.44
N SER A 366 -28.13 -11.58 -2.86
CA SER A 366 -29.34 -12.12 -3.49
C SER A 366 -30.53 -11.18 -3.26
N LYS A 367 -31.66 -11.48 -3.89
CA LYS A 367 -32.90 -10.73 -3.69
C LYS A 367 -33.27 -10.73 -2.19
N LYS A 368 -33.79 -9.60 -1.70
CA LYS A 368 -34.19 -9.45 -0.31
C LYS A 368 -35.29 -10.47 0.04
N GLU A 369 -35.04 -11.25 1.09
CA GLU A 369 -35.97 -12.29 1.58
C GLU A 369 -36.73 -11.82 2.83
N LYS A 370 -36.07 -11.05 3.70
CA LYS A 370 -36.59 -10.55 4.98
C LYS A 370 -36.12 -9.13 5.24
N GLU A 371 -36.93 -8.36 5.95
CA GLU A 371 -36.54 -7.07 6.49
C GLU A 371 -35.55 -7.25 7.65
N LEU A 372 -34.57 -6.35 7.72
CA LEU A 372 -33.61 -6.32 8.82
C LEU A 372 -34.26 -5.62 10.02
N LEU A 373 -34.12 -6.19 11.22
CA LEU A 373 -34.66 -5.60 12.44
C LEU A 373 -34.06 -4.21 12.71
N ASP A 374 -34.89 -3.22 13.01
CA ASP A 374 -34.42 -1.84 13.28
C ASP A 374 -33.43 -1.75 14.44
N ASN A 375 -33.59 -2.60 15.45
CA ASN A 375 -32.64 -2.68 16.57
C ASN A 375 -31.24 -3.10 16.12
N TYR A 376 -31.13 -3.96 15.10
CA TYR A 376 -29.82 -4.31 14.56
C TYR A 376 -29.12 -3.07 14.02
N LYS A 377 -29.84 -2.27 13.21
CA LYS A 377 -29.27 -1.11 12.51
C LYS A 377 -28.68 -0.09 13.49
N LYS A 378 -29.32 0.07 14.65
CA LYS A 378 -28.93 1.03 15.69
C LYS A 378 -27.76 0.56 16.57
N LEU A 379 -27.53 -0.75 16.63
CA LEU A 379 -26.56 -1.35 17.55
C LEU A 379 -25.29 -1.83 16.86
N PHE A 380 -25.39 -2.26 15.60
CA PHE A 380 -24.30 -2.96 14.93
C PHE A 380 -23.91 -2.29 13.60
N PRO A 381 -22.62 -2.40 13.22
CA PRO A 381 -22.17 -2.10 11.87
C PRO A 381 -22.83 -2.99 10.80
N ALA A 382 -22.91 -2.51 9.55
CA ALA A 382 -23.73 -3.11 8.48
C ALA A 382 -23.52 -4.60 8.20
N CYS A 383 -22.28 -5.07 8.17
CA CYS A 383 -21.94 -6.48 7.91
C CYS A 383 -21.42 -7.21 9.13
N PHE A 384 -21.63 -6.68 10.35
CA PHE A 384 -20.99 -7.25 11.54
C PHE A 384 -21.45 -8.69 11.79
N PHE A 385 -22.76 -8.93 11.70
CA PHE A 385 -23.33 -10.28 11.65
C PHE A 385 -24.05 -10.51 10.33
N LEU A 386 -23.69 -11.58 9.62
CA LEU A 386 -24.34 -12.03 8.40
C LEU A 386 -24.80 -13.49 8.52
N PRO A 387 -25.99 -13.84 8.01
CA PRO A 387 -26.47 -15.21 8.01
C PRO A 387 -25.60 -16.08 7.10
N GLU A 388 -25.29 -17.30 7.54
CA GLU A 388 -24.54 -18.26 6.73
C GLU A 388 -25.42 -18.82 5.61
N GLN A 389 -24.83 -19.00 4.43
CA GLN A 389 -25.52 -19.36 3.19
C GLN A 389 -26.34 -20.66 3.28
N ASN A 390 -25.86 -21.64 4.03
CA ASN A 390 -26.45 -22.97 4.23
C ASN A 390 -27.01 -23.14 5.66
N ASN A 391 -27.11 -22.05 6.43
CA ASN A 391 -27.48 -22.05 7.84
C ASN A 391 -26.56 -22.89 8.72
N ASP A 392 -25.29 -23.07 8.33
CA ASP A 392 -24.31 -23.73 9.17
C ASP A 392 -23.93 -22.81 10.33
N ALA A 393 -24.07 -23.29 11.57
CA ALA A 393 -23.73 -22.56 12.80
C ALA A 393 -22.34 -22.93 13.37
N THR A 394 -21.56 -23.75 12.66
CA THR A 394 -20.28 -24.30 13.12
C THR A 394 -19.24 -23.22 13.37
N PHE A 395 -19.03 -22.34 12.39
CA PHE A 395 -18.00 -21.30 12.46
C PHE A 395 -18.61 -19.97 12.86
N LEU A 396 -18.00 -19.31 13.85
CA LEU A 396 -18.29 -17.91 14.17
C LEU A 396 -17.71 -16.99 13.11
N THR A 397 -16.41 -17.13 12.82
CA THR A 397 -15.70 -16.24 11.90
C THR A 397 -14.31 -16.78 11.53
N ALA A 398 -13.53 -16.03 10.76
CA ALA A 398 -12.16 -16.38 10.40
C ALA A 398 -11.19 -16.29 11.58
N SER A 399 -10.26 -17.25 11.71
CA SER A 399 -9.18 -17.19 12.70
C SER A 399 -8.26 -15.98 12.46
N VAL A 400 -8.00 -15.69 11.19
CA VAL A 400 -7.13 -14.59 10.75
C VAL A 400 -7.90 -13.31 10.47
N ARG A 401 -7.45 -12.20 11.06
CA ARG A 401 -8.15 -10.90 11.07
C ARG A 401 -8.45 -10.31 9.69
N TYR A 402 -7.54 -10.34 8.70
CA TYR A 402 -7.83 -9.76 7.36
C TYR A 402 -8.91 -10.52 6.59
N LYS A 403 -9.11 -11.80 6.93
CA LYS A 403 -10.12 -12.63 6.26
C LYS A 403 -11.49 -12.45 6.89
N ARG A 404 -11.61 -11.63 7.94
CA ARG A 404 -12.81 -11.48 8.76
C ARG A 404 -13.73 -10.42 8.18
N TYR A 405 -14.71 -10.83 7.39
CA TYR A 405 -15.68 -9.92 6.75
C TYR A 405 -17.00 -9.79 7.52
N ALA A 406 -17.36 -10.81 8.30
CA ALA A 406 -18.52 -10.84 9.18
C ALA A 406 -18.35 -11.92 10.26
N CYS A 407 -19.13 -11.84 11.32
CA CYS A 407 -19.47 -12.96 12.19
C CYS A 407 -20.72 -13.66 11.63
N ASN A 408 -20.76 -14.98 11.75
CA ASN A 408 -21.90 -15.79 11.36
C ASN A 408 -23.06 -15.52 12.32
N GLU A 409 -24.18 -15.01 11.80
CA GLU A 409 -25.37 -14.69 12.57
C GLU A 409 -25.91 -15.90 13.35
N TYR A 410 -25.81 -17.11 12.79
CA TYR A 410 -26.37 -18.33 13.40
C TYR A 410 -25.46 -18.99 14.44
N HIS A 411 -24.22 -18.53 14.58
CA HIS A 411 -23.35 -19.03 15.63
C HIS A 411 -23.93 -18.70 17.01
N ARG A 412 -23.79 -19.62 17.96
CA ARG A 412 -24.35 -19.52 19.32
C ARG A 412 -23.96 -18.23 20.06
N LEU A 413 -22.72 -17.75 19.89
CA LEU A 413 -22.28 -16.48 20.46
C LEU A 413 -22.95 -15.29 19.78
N SER A 414 -23.02 -15.29 18.45
CA SER A 414 -23.71 -14.23 17.70
C SER A 414 -25.18 -14.14 18.10
N GLN A 415 -25.87 -15.27 18.22
CA GLN A 415 -27.26 -15.32 18.67
C GLN A 415 -27.43 -14.75 20.09
N PHE A 416 -26.51 -15.05 21.02
CA PHE A 416 -26.49 -14.45 22.34
C PHE A 416 -26.34 -12.92 22.28
N ILE A 417 -25.39 -12.41 21.50
CA ILE A 417 -25.13 -10.96 21.36
C ILE A 417 -26.32 -10.26 20.70
N LEU A 418 -26.90 -10.85 19.64
CA LEU A 418 -28.05 -10.30 18.92
C LEU A 418 -29.30 -10.25 19.81
N LYS A 419 -29.56 -11.31 20.57
CA LYS A 419 -30.70 -11.39 21.50
C LYS A 419 -30.57 -10.37 22.63
N ASN A 420 -29.37 -10.19 23.18
CA ASN A 420 -29.13 -9.33 24.35
C ASN A 420 -28.61 -7.93 23.97
N GLY A 421 -28.53 -7.59 22.68
CA GLY A 421 -27.81 -6.40 22.20
C GLY A 421 -28.28 -5.09 22.84
N THR A 422 -29.59 -4.89 22.98
CA THR A 422 -30.15 -3.69 23.62
C THR A 422 -29.74 -3.60 25.09
N ILE A 423 -29.85 -4.70 25.84
CA ILE A 423 -29.50 -4.75 27.27
C ILE A 423 -27.99 -4.54 27.43
N LEU A 424 -27.17 -5.18 26.58
CA LEU A 424 -25.72 -5.03 26.58
C LEU A 424 -25.32 -3.56 26.34
N TYR A 425 -25.94 -2.90 25.36
CA TYR A 425 -25.69 -1.51 25.04
C TYR A 425 -26.10 -0.55 26.18
N GLU A 426 -27.25 -0.77 26.81
CA GLU A 426 -27.78 0.13 27.84
C GLU A 426 -27.14 -0.07 29.23
N ARG A 427 -26.86 -1.32 29.62
CA ARG A 427 -26.42 -1.66 30.99
C ARG A 427 -24.92 -1.84 31.13
N VAL A 428 -24.27 -2.35 30.09
CA VAL A 428 -22.82 -2.67 30.10
C VAL A 428 -22.12 -2.19 28.82
N PRO A 429 -22.26 -0.91 28.43
CA PRO A 429 -21.77 -0.40 27.15
C PRO A 429 -20.27 -0.62 26.93
N GLY A 430 -19.47 -0.59 28.01
CA GLY A 430 -18.03 -0.89 27.94
C GLY A 430 -17.74 -2.32 27.49
N ILE A 431 -18.40 -3.30 28.10
CA ILE A 431 -18.26 -4.73 27.72
C ILE A 431 -18.82 -4.96 26.32
N PHE A 432 -19.94 -4.34 25.97
CA PHE A 432 -20.54 -4.47 24.65
C PHE A 432 -19.59 -3.98 23.54
N ARG A 433 -19.00 -2.79 23.70
CA ARG A 433 -18.01 -2.27 22.74
C ARG A 433 -16.78 -3.17 22.66
N GLU A 434 -16.31 -3.69 23.79
CA GLU A 434 -15.15 -4.56 23.83
C GLU A 434 -15.42 -5.91 23.16
N LEU A 435 -16.61 -6.50 23.31
CA LEU A 435 -17.02 -7.69 22.56
C LEU A 435 -16.91 -7.47 21.05
N LEU A 436 -17.46 -6.34 20.54
CA LEU A 436 -17.37 -6.01 19.12
C LEU A 436 -15.93 -5.77 18.67
N ARG A 437 -15.12 -5.08 19.49
CA ARG A 437 -13.70 -4.85 19.20
C ARG A 437 -12.92 -6.15 19.11
N VAL A 438 -13.03 -7.05 20.09
CA VAL A 438 -12.33 -8.34 20.14
C VAL A 438 -12.72 -9.20 18.94
N LEU A 439 -14.02 -9.30 18.64
CA LEU A 439 -14.52 -10.03 17.46
C LEU A 439 -13.96 -9.48 16.15
N ALA A 440 -13.79 -8.17 16.04
CA ALA A 440 -13.21 -7.53 14.86
C ALA A 440 -11.68 -7.66 14.80
N GLU A 441 -10.96 -7.48 15.90
CA GLU A 441 -9.54 -7.11 15.89
C GLU A 441 -8.55 -8.13 16.46
N ASP A 442 -8.98 -9.06 17.32
CA ASP A 442 -8.07 -10.01 17.99
C ASP A 442 -7.89 -11.27 17.13
N GLU A 443 -6.79 -12.00 17.26
CA GLU A 443 -6.49 -13.18 16.44
C GLU A 443 -6.47 -14.47 17.25
N GLU A 444 -6.93 -15.56 16.63
CA GLU A 444 -6.82 -16.94 17.13
C GLU A 444 -7.11 -17.13 18.63
N ASP A 445 -6.09 -17.47 19.42
CA ASP A 445 -6.18 -17.78 20.84
C ASP A 445 -6.49 -16.53 21.68
N GLU A 446 -6.03 -15.35 21.26
CA GLU A 446 -6.35 -14.09 21.93
C GLU A 446 -7.84 -13.76 21.80
N LEU A 447 -8.42 -13.94 20.61
CA LEU A 447 -9.85 -13.76 20.40
C LEU A 447 -10.66 -14.67 21.31
N ILE A 448 -10.32 -15.97 21.36
CA ILE A 448 -11.04 -16.95 22.18
C ILE A 448 -10.96 -16.57 23.66
N ASN A 449 -9.74 -16.32 24.16
CA ASN A 449 -9.51 -16.00 25.56
C ASN A 449 -10.23 -14.71 25.98
N ASN A 450 -10.12 -13.65 25.16
CA ASN A 450 -10.71 -12.35 25.49
C ASN A 450 -12.24 -12.40 25.45
N ILE A 451 -12.85 -13.06 24.46
CA ILE A 451 -14.31 -13.25 24.44
C ILE A 451 -14.77 -14.06 25.65
N ASN A 452 -14.12 -15.18 25.95
CA ASN A 452 -14.50 -16.02 27.08
C ASN A 452 -14.38 -15.28 28.42
N ASN A 453 -13.34 -14.46 28.59
CA ASN A 453 -13.18 -13.61 29.78
C ASN A 453 -14.30 -12.55 29.89
N LEU A 454 -14.71 -11.94 28.76
CA LEU A 454 -15.83 -10.98 28.75
C LEU A 454 -17.15 -11.66 29.10
N LEU A 455 -17.40 -12.88 28.63
CA LEU A 455 -18.58 -13.67 28.98
C LEU A 455 -18.59 -14.04 30.48
N GLU A 456 -17.45 -14.43 31.05
CA GLU A 456 -17.32 -14.66 32.50
C GLU A 456 -17.65 -13.41 33.33
N ASN A 457 -17.21 -12.23 32.87
CA ASN A 457 -17.53 -10.97 33.53
C ASN A 457 -19.03 -10.64 33.45
N LEU A 458 -19.68 -10.92 32.32
CA LEU A 458 -21.13 -10.76 32.17
C LEU A 458 -21.90 -11.74 33.06
N LYS A 459 -21.43 -12.98 33.19
CA LYS A 459 -22.03 -14.01 34.04
C LYS A 459 -22.00 -13.61 35.53
N LYS A 460 -20.96 -12.89 35.95
CA LYS A 460 -20.78 -12.35 37.31
C LYS A 460 -21.47 -11.00 37.52
N TYR A 461 -22.13 -10.44 36.50
CA TYR A 461 -22.74 -9.13 36.61
C TYR A 461 -23.88 -9.14 37.64
N PRO A 462 -23.97 -8.12 38.52
CA PRO A 462 -24.97 -8.09 39.59
C PRO A 462 -26.40 -8.25 39.08
N GLY A 463 -27.19 -9.04 39.82
CA GLY A 463 -28.62 -9.23 39.53
C GLY A 463 -28.94 -10.31 38.49
N GLY A 464 -27.96 -11.08 38.01
CA GLY A 464 -28.21 -12.23 37.13
C GLY A 464 -28.87 -11.88 35.80
N ILE A 465 -28.63 -10.65 35.31
CA ILE A 465 -29.30 -10.08 34.13
C ILE A 465 -29.01 -10.91 32.86
N PHE A 466 -27.84 -11.55 32.79
CA PHE A 466 -27.42 -12.35 31.65
C PHE A 466 -27.36 -13.83 32.02
N GLU A 467 -28.18 -14.64 31.35
CA GLU A 467 -28.08 -16.09 31.40
C GLU A 467 -27.05 -16.56 30.36
N ILE A 468 -25.87 -16.98 30.83
CA ILE A 468 -24.77 -17.45 29.98
C ILE A 468 -24.53 -18.94 30.26
N SER A 469 -24.93 -19.78 29.29
CA SER A 469 -24.63 -21.22 29.29
C SER A 469 -23.17 -21.48 28.92
N GLU A 470 -22.60 -22.57 29.45
CA GLU A 470 -21.25 -23.06 29.09
C GLU A 470 -21.10 -23.30 27.58
N GLU A 471 -22.20 -23.60 26.89
CA GLU A 471 -22.17 -23.81 25.44
C GLU A 471 -21.78 -22.53 24.68
N ILE A 472 -21.99 -21.32 25.21
CA ILE A 472 -21.73 -20.06 24.49
C ILE A 472 -20.22 -19.80 24.33
N PHE A 473 -19.40 -20.38 25.20
CA PHE A 473 -17.95 -20.17 25.21
C PHE A 473 -17.30 -20.69 23.93
N LEU A 474 -16.26 -19.97 23.50
CA LEU A 474 -15.54 -20.24 22.26
C LEU A 474 -14.40 -21.24 22.47
N SER A 475 -14.10 -21.94 21.39
CA SER A 475 -12.98 -22.87 21.25
C SER A 475 -12.35 -22.74 19.85
N LYS A 476 -11.24 -23.43 19.60
CA LYS A 476 -10.60 -23.45 18.26
C LYS A 476 -11.50 -23.96 17.15
N LYS A 477 -12.52 -24.77 17.46
CA LYS A 477 -13.47 -25.32 16.48
C LYS A 477 -14.40 -24.26 15.92
N ASP A 478 -14.56 -23.14 16.62
CA ASP A 478 -15.44 -22.04 16.24
C ASP A 478 -14.81 -21.11 15.20
N LEU A 479 -13.53 -21.29 14.90
CA LEU A 479 -12.79 -20.43 13.99
C LEU A 479 -12.47 -21.16 12.68
N PHE A 480 -12.79 -20.50 11.56
CA PHE A 480 -12.48 -20.95 10.22
C PHE A 480 -11.02 -20.60 9.86
N ARG A 481 -10.22 -21.57 9.40
CA ARG A 481 -8.77 -21.41 9.12
C ARG A 481 -8.46 -20.85 7.74
#